data_AF-A0A946UB73-F1
#
_entry.id   AF-A0A946UB73-F1
#
_cell.length_a   1.000
_cell.length_b   1.000
_cell.length_c   1.000
_cell.angle_alpha   90.00
_cell.angle_beta   90.00
_cell.angle_gamma   90.00
#
_symmetry.space_group_name_H-M   'P 1'
#
loop_
_entity.id
_entity.type
_entity.pdbx_description
1 polymer ?
#
loop_
_entity_poly.entity_id
_entity_poly.type
_entity_poly.pdbx_seq_one_letter_code
_entity_poly.pdbx_strand_id
1 'polypeptide(L)' 'MAFLSVGLGGAAGAIARYAVTLLLQRGAGSIPLGTLASNLVGCLLMGMLARLAITTEWFNAAGLFP' A
#
# COMPACT_ATOMS: atom_id res chain seq x y z
N MET A 1 -15.39 14.59 2.07
CA MET A 1 -15.30 13.36 1.25
C MET A 1 -13.93 12.69 1.27
N ALA A 2 -12.82 13.44 1.35
CA ALA A 2 -11.46 12.85 1.41
C ALA A 2 -11.19 11.95 2.64
N PHE A 3 -11.78 12.25 3.81
CA PHE A 3 -11.56 11.42 5.01
C PHE A 3 -12.08 9.99 4.87
N LEU A 4 -13.19 9.79 4.16
CA LEU A 4 -13.77 8.46 3.97
C LEU A 4 -12.89 7.61 3.05
N SER A 5 -12.37 8.19 1.96
CA SER A 5 -11.46 7.48 1.05
C SER A 5 -10.12 7.16 1.71
N VAL A 6 -9.57 8.08 2.51
CA VAL A 6 -8.35 7.83 3.31
C VAL A 6 -8.59 6.72 4.33
N GLY A 7 -9.73 6.76 5.05
CA GLY A 7 -10.10 5.73 6.02
C GLY A 7 -10.27 4.35 5.40
N LEU A 8 -10.97 4.25 4.26
CA LEU A 8 -11.16 2.99 3.55
C LEU A 8 -9.84 2.41 3.02
N GLY A 9 -8.99 3.26 2.43
CA GLY A 9 -7.65 2.83 1.98
C GLY A 9 -6.78 2.35 3.14
N GLY A 10 -6.79 3.07 4.27
CA GLY A 10 -6.07 2.68 5.48
C GLY A 10 -6.56 1.37 6.07
N ALA A 11 -7.89 1.18 6.18
CA ALA A 11 -8.49 -0.05 6.68
C ALA A 11 -8.16 -1.25 5.77
N ALA A 12 -8.32 -1.10 4.45
CA ALA A 12 -7.97 -2.14 3.49
C ALA A 12 -6.49 -2.53 3.56
N GLY A 13 -5.58 -1.55 3.67
CA GLY A 13 -4.15 -1.78 3.83
C GLY A 13 -3.79 -2.51 5.13
N ALA A 14 -4.43 -2.14 6.25
CA ALA A 14 -4.24 -2.81 7.54
C ALA A 14 -4.69 -4.27 7.49
N ILE A 15 -5.87 -4.54 6.92
CA ILE A 15 -6.40 -5.91 6.75
C ILE A 15 -5.46 -6.74 5.87
N ALA A 16 -4.98 -6.20 4.75
CA ALA A 16 -4.07 -6.90 3.85
C ALA A 16 -2.74 -7.28 4.53
N ARG A 17 -2.13 -6.36 5.30
CA ARG A 17 -0.91 -6.65 6.07
C ARG A 17 -1.12 -7.77 7.09
N TYR A 18 -2.26 -7.73 7.78
CA TYR A 18 -2.62 -8.77 8.74
C TYR A 18 -2.82 -10.14 8.07
N ALA A 19 -3.51 -10.18 6.94
CA ALA A 19 -3.70 -11.42 6.17
C ALA A 19 -2.37 -12.02 5.69
N VAL A 20 -1.45 -11.20 5.17
CA VAL A 20 -0.09 -11.65 4.77
C VAL A 20 0.67 -12.20 5.98
N THR A 21 0.53 -11.57 7.14
CA THR A 21 1.15 -12.03 8.38
C THR A 21 0.61 -13.39 8.80
N LEU A 22 -0.70 -13.61 8.70
CA LEU A 22 -1.37 -14.88 9.02
C LEU A 22 -0.96 -16.01 8.04
N LEU A 23 -0.82 -15.68 6.75
CA LEU A 23 -0.40 -16.64 5.72
C LEU A 23 1.07 -17.07 5.91
N LEU A 24 1.95 -16.14 6.26
CA LEU A 24 3.39 -16.41 6.42
C LEU A 24 3.78 -16.82 7.84
N GLN A 25 2.82 -16.82 8.78
CA GLN A 25 3.04 -17.19 10.18
C GLN A 25 3.57 -18.61 10.38
N ARG A 26 3.31 -19.51 9.42
CA ARG A 26 3.68 -20.94 9.49
C ARG A 26 5.15 -21.25 9.21
N GLY A 27 5.94 -20.29 8.72
CA GLY A 27 7.34 -20.51 8.30
C GLY A 27 8.39 -19.69 9.06
N ALA A 28 8.01 -18.93 10.08
CA ALA A 28 8.90 -17.95 10.69
C ALA A 28 9.84 -18.60 11.72
N GLY A 29 11.05 -18.95 11.27
CA GLY A 29 12.25 -18.81 12.08
C GLY A 29 12.51 -17.35 12.45
N SER A 30 13.71 -17.02 12.93
CA SER A 30 14.13 -15.69 13.46
C SER A 30 13.76 -14.44 12.62
N ILE A 31 13.32 -14.59 11.36
CA ILE A 31 12.97 -13.49 10.44
C ILE A 31 11.44 -13.36 10.28
N PRO A 32 10.85 -12.18 10.58
CA PRO A 32 9.41 -11.93 10.43
C PRO A 32 9.01 -11.71 8.97
N LEU A 33 8.92 -12.80 8.20
CA LEU A 33 8.65 -12.77 6.75
C LEU A 33 7.32 -12.08 6.38
N GLY A 34 6.29 -12.19 7.23
CA GLY A 34 5.01 -11.50 7.00
C GLY A 34 5.14 -9.97 6.99
N THR A 35 5.90 -9.43 7.92
CA THR A 35 6.17 -7.99 8.00
C THR A 35 7.04 -7.53 6.82
N LEU A 36 8.05 -8.31 6.44
CA LEU A 36 8.92 -7.98 5.32
C LEU A 36 8.14 -7.98 3.98
N ALA A 37 7.38 -9.04 3.72
CA ALA A 37 6.60 -9.19 2.49
C ALA A 37 5.56 -8.09 2.35
N SER A 38 4.84 -7.78 3.44
CA SER A 38 3.79 -6.76 3.40
C SER A 38 4.35 -5.34 3.20
N ASN A 39 5.53 -5.03 3.73
CA ASN A 39 6.23 -3.77 3.42
C ASN A 39 6.72 -3.72 1.98
N LEU A 40 7.35 -4.78 1.48
CA LEU A 40 7.89 -4.79 0.11
C LEU A 40 6.77 -4.62 -0.93
N VAL A 41 5.66 -5.33 -0.76
CA VAL A 41 4.46 -5.19 -1.61
C VAL A 41 3.87 -3.79 -1.48
N GLY A 42 3.74 -3.27 -0.26
CA GLY A 42 3.23 -1.92 -0.01
C GLY A 42 4.07 -0.84 -0.70
N CYS A 43 5.40 -0.91 -0.57
CA CYS A 43 6.32 0.03 -1.22
C CYS A 43 6.25 -0.05 -2.75
N LEU A 44 6.19 -1.26 -3.31
CA LEU A 44 6.05 -1.46 -4.75
C LEU A 44 4.75 -0.85 -5.27
N LEU A 45 3.62 -1.15 -4.61
CA LEU A 45 2.32 -0.59 -4.98
C LEU A 45 2.30 0.93 -4.86
N MET A 46 2.86 1.49 -3.78
CA MET A 46 2.93 2.94 -3.60
C MET A 46 3.77 3.61 -4.71
N GLY A 47 4.90 3.01 -5.10
CA GLY A 47 5.72 3.48 -6.21
C GLY A 47 4.99 3.45 -7.56
N MET A 48 4.25 2.38 -7.84
CA MET A 48 3.43 2.28 -9.06
C MET A 48 2.29 3.31 -9.07
N LEU A 49 1.59 3.48 -7.95
CA LEU A 49 0.53 4.47 -7.81
C LEU A 49 1.07 5.89 -7.94
N ALA A 50 2.23 6.19 -7.36
CA ALA A 50 2.89 7.47 -7.51
C ALA A 50 3.25 7.74 -8.97
N ARG A 51 3.85 6.77 -9.67
CA ARG A 51 4.15 6.90 -11.10
C ARG A 51 2.89 7.14 -11.93
N LEU A 52 1.83 6.36 -11.69
CA LEU A 52 0.56 6.51 -12.38
C LEU A 52 -0.03 7.90 -12.13
N ALA A 53 -0.05 8.36 -10.88
CA ALA A 53 -0.54 9.68 -10.51
C ALA A 53 0.23 10.79 -11.23
N ILE A 54 1.55 10.71 -11.30
CA ILE A 54 2.39 11.70 -12.01
C ILE A 54 2.14 11.67 -13.52
N THR A 55 1.96 10.50 -14.13
CA THR A 55 1.77 10.39 -15.60
C THR A 55 0.35 10.68 -16.08
N THR A 56 -0.63 10.72 -15.16
CA THR A 56 -2.03 10.89 -15.53
C THR A 56 -2.38 12.36 -15.63
N GLU A 57 -2.89 12.80 -16.78
CA GLU A 57 -3.21 14.20 -17.03
C GLU A 57 -4.25 14.78 -16.06
N TRP A 58 -5.19 13.95 -15.56
CA TRP A 58 -6.16 14.38 -14.56
C TRP A 58 -5.52 14.87 -13.26
N PHE A 59 -4.41 14.26 -12.83
CA PHE A 59 -3.70 14.66 -11.62
C PHE A 59 -2.82 15.89 -11.85
N ASN A 60 -2.22 16.02 -13.04
CA ASN A 60 -1.49 17.24 -13.45
C ASN A 60 -2.44 18.43 -13.64
N ALA A 61 -3.58 18.24 -14.30
CA ALA A 61 -4.61 19.27 -14.49
C ALA A 61 -5.25 19.70 -13.16
N ALA A 62 -5.29 18.80 -12.17
CA ALA A 62 -5.72 19.13 -10.81
C ALA A 62 -4.66 19.91 -9.99
N GLY A 63 -3.46 20.16 -10.54
CA GLY A 63 -2.39 20.92 -9.89
C GLY A 63 -1.81 20.22 -8.65
N LEU A 64 -2.00 18.90 -8.52
CA LEU A 64 -1.55 18.12 -7.37
C LEU A 64 -0.04 17.82 -7.39
N PHE A 65 0.59 17.94 -8.55
CA PHE A 65 2.02 17.73 -8.76
C PHE A 65 2.57 18.85 -9.66
N PRO A 66 3.79 19.37 -9.40
CA PRO A 66 4.41 20.43 -10.18
C PRO A 66 4.89 19.97 -11.57
#